data_AF-A0A2N1MNC9-F1
#
_entry.id   AF-A0A2N1MNC9-F1
#
_cell.length_a   1.000
_cell.length_b   1.000
_cell.length_c   1.000
_cell.angle_alpha   90.00
_cell.angle_beta   90.00
_cell.angle_gamma   90.00
#
_symmetry.space_group_name_H-M   'P 1'
#
loop_
_entity.id
_entity.type
_entity.pdbx_description
1 polymer ?
#
loop_
_entity_poly.entity_id
_entity_poly.type
_entity_poly.pdbx_seq_one_letter_code
_entity_poly.pdbx_strand_id
1 'polypeptide(L)'
;MALFNAGGTSFWFEGDPPITRNQQDFLYVVLHEIVHGLGFASGWEDYMNDQPKALTPEILITGKDPSEQFKFNGFLESAFDRYLIHIPTGKKISALTGDINKFQKEVGIIFENDIDFVTKFRNSPQYKIAEEMMSYSITPNVLGFLPRGTTKAIESVVLET
;
A
#
# COMPACT_ATOMS: atom_id res chain seq x y z
N MET A 1 0.08 -5.22 -6.17
CA MET A 1 0.21 -6.00 -7.43
C MET A 1 1.64 -5.79 -7.90
N ALA A 2 2.45 -6.85 -8.03
CA ALA A 2 3.81 -6.73 -8.55
C ALA A 2 3.75 -6.50 -10.07
N LEU A 3 4.26 -5.37 -10.55
CA LEU A 3 4.23 -5.01 -11.96
C LEU A 3 5.67 -4.82 -12.44
N PHE A 4 6.26 -5.89 -13.00
CA PHE A 4 7.62 -5.86 -13.51
C PHE A 4 7.70 -5.09 -14.84
N ASN A 5 7.92 -3.78 -14.78
CA ASN A 5 8.16 -2.94 -15.96
C ASN A 5 9.65 -2.96 -16.34
N ALA A 6 10.02 -3.90 -17.22
CA ALA A 6 11.38 -4.05 -17.72
C ALA A 6 11.78 -3.02 -18.80
N GLY A 7 10.82 -2.24 -19.32
CA GLY A 7 11.04 -1.34 -20.45
C GLY A 7 11.90 -0.14 -20.09
N GLY A 8 13.08 -0.01 -20.70
CA GLY A 8 13.97 1.15 -20.53
C GLY A 8 14.92 1.07 -19.34
N THR A 9 14.87 -0.01 -18.55
CA THR A 9 15.77 -0.22 -17.41
C THR A 9 17.06 -0.91 -17.88
N SER A 10 18.20 -0.35 -17.50
CA SER A 10 19.50 -0.99 -17.74
C SER A 10 19.76 -2.01 -16.64
N PHE A 11 19.71 -3.29 -16.97
CA PHE A 11 19.95 -4.36 -16.00
C PHE A 11 21.42 -4.79 -16.01
N TRP A 12 21.89 -5.19 -14.83
CA TRP A 12 23.13 -5.93 -14.63
C TRP A 12 22.77 -7.38 -14.31
N PHE A 13 23.50 -8.32 -14.92
CA PHE A 13 23.34 -9.75 -14.70
C PHE A 13 24.61 -10.37 -14.10
N GLU A 14 24.45 -11.48 -13.41
CA GLU A 14 25.59 -12.25 -12.92
C GLU A 14 26.48 -12.67 -14.11
N GLY A 15 27.74 -12.24 -14.08
CA GLY A 15 28.71 -12.46 -15.16
C GLY A 15 29.04 -11.21 -16.00
N ASP A 16 28.27 -10.12 -15.85
CA ASP A 16 28.60 -8.82 -16.43
C ASP A 16 29.82 -8.19 -15.73
N PRO A 17 30.51 -7.22 -16.37
CA PRO A 17 31.45 -6.34 -15.67
C PRO A 17 30.82 -5.69 -14.43
N PRO A 18 31.61 -5.18 -13.47
CA PRO A 18 31.10 -4.62 -12.23
C PRO A 18 29.94 -3.64 -12.45
N ILE A 19 28.85 -3.84 -11.69
CA ILE A 19 27.64 -3.05 -11.80
C ILE A 19 27.95 -1.55 -11.70
N THR A 20 27.36 -0.77 -12.61
CA THR A 20 27.49 0.68 -12.61
C THR A 20 26.34 1.35 -11.88
N ARG A 21 26.52 2.61 -11.46
CA ARG A 21 25.49 3.44 -10.82
C ARG A 21 24.13 3.46 -11.55
N ASN A 22 24.14 3.30 -12.88
CA ASN A 22 22.96 3.44 -13.72
C ASN A 22 22.32 2.08 -14.07
N GLN A 23 22.83 0.98 -13.50
CA GLN A 23 22.28 -0.34 -13.68
C GLN A 23 21.57 -0.81 -12.41
N GLN A 24 20.56 -1.65 -12.60
CA GLN A 24 19.92 -2.38 -11.52
C GLN A 24 20.28 -3.85 -11.60
N ASP A 25 20.61 -4.46 -10.46
CA ASP A 25 20.83 -5.90 -10.38
C ASP A 25 19.51 -6.62 -10.66
N PHE A 26 19.47 -7.42 -11.72
CA PHE A 26 18.25 -8.10 -12.15
C PHE A 26 17.76 -9.13 -11.12
N LEU A 27 18.67 -9.89 -10.50
CA LEU A 27 18.30 -10.88 -9.49
C LEU A 27 17.67 -10.19 -8.28
N TYR A 28 18.25 -9.07 -7.85
CA TYR A 28 17.67 -8.25 -6.79
C TYR A 28 16.25 -7.80 -7.14
N VAL A 29 16.01 -7.27 -8.35
CA VAL A 29 14.68 -6.81 -8.75
C VAL A 29 13.68 -7.98 -8.83
N VAL A 30 14.06 -9.13 -9.38
CA VAL A 30 13.18 -10.31 -9.41
C VAL A 30 12.79 -10.74 -7.99
N LEU A 31 13.74 -10.77 -7.06
CA LEU A 31 13.46 -11.10 -5.67
C LEU A 31 12.54 -10.07 -5.00
N HIS A 32 12.77 -8.78 -5.24
CA HIS A 32 11.93 -7.69 -4.75
C HIS A 32 10.47 -7.85 -5.22
N GLU A 33 10.27 -8.09 -6.51
CA GLU A 33 8.92 -8.30 -7.07
C GLU A 33 8.26 -9.59 -6.57
N ILE A 34 9.01 -10.66 -6.33
CA ILE A 34 8.48 -11.89 -5.73
C ILE A 34 8.00 -11.61 -4.29
N VAL A 35 8.75 -10.85 -3.50
CA VAL A 35 8.35 -10.47 -2.14
C VAL A 35 7.04 -9.67 -2.17
N HIS A 36 6.90 -8.73 -3.10
CA HIS A 36 5.64 -8.00 -3.32
C HIS A 36 4.51 -8.92 -3.79
N GLY A 37 4.78 -9.80 -4.76
CA GLY A 37 3.79 -10.72 -5.35
C GLY A 37 3.26 -11.76 -4.36
N LEU A 38 4.10 -12.21 -3.42
CA LEU A 38 3.70 -13.09 -2.30
C LEU A 38 2.97 -12.33 -1.18
N GLY A 39 2.95 -11.00 -1.25
CA GLY A 39 2.26 -10.14 -0.29
C GLY A 39 2.98 -10.05 1.05
N PHE A 40 4.31 -10.19 1.08
CA PHE A 40 5.12 -10.02 2.30
C PHE A 40 5.43 -8.56 2.63
N ALA A 41 5.26 -7.67 1.66
CA ALA A 41 5.32 -6.23 1.87
C ALA A 41 3.92 -5.67 2.10
N SER A 42 3.82 -4.68 2.99
CA SER A 42 2.61 -3.88 3.19
C SER A 42 2.22 -3.15 1.91
N GLY A 43 0.91 -3.05 1.64
CA GLY A 43 0.37 -2.22 0.56
C GLY A 43 -0.05 -0.82 1.01
N TRP A 44 0.22 -0.45 2.27
CA TRP A 44 -0.10 0.88 2.79
C TRP A 44 0.94 1.91 2.35
N GLU A 45 0.52 2.90 1.55
CA GLU A 45 1.36 4.00 1.08
C GLU A 45 0.53 5.26 0.85
N ASP A 46 1.19 6.42 0.68
CA ASP A 46 0.54 7.63 0.22
C ASP A 46 0.56 7.69 -1.31
N TYR A 47 -0.52 7.20 -1.92
CA TYR A 47 -0.70 7.19 -3.38
C TYR A 47 -1.19 8.54 -3.96
N MET A 48 -1.39 9.56 -3.13
CA MET A 48 -2.18 10.76 -3.49
C MET A 48 -1.48 12.09 -3.21
N ASN A 49 -0.33 12.08 -2.53
CA ASN A 49 0.40 13.28 -2.16
C ASN A 49 1.90 13.15 -2.47
N ASP A 50 2.50 14.23 -2.99
CA ASP A 50 3.96 14.31 -3.20
C ASP A 50 4.77 14.21 -1.90
N GLN A 51 4.15 14.62 -0.79
CA GLN A 51 4.68 14.48 0.57
C GLN A 51 3.70 13.63 1.37
N PRO A 52 4.16 12.56 2.05
CA PRO A 52 3.28 11.68 2.81
C PRO A 52 2.46 12.44 3.86
N LYS A 53 1.14 12.30 3.79
CA LYS A 53 0.14 12.90 4.67
C LYS A 53 -0.96 11.91 5.08
N ALA A 54 -1.28 10.95 4.22
CA ALA A 54 -2.34 10.00 4.46
C ALA A 54 -1.99 8.67 3.78
N LEU A 55 -2.01 7.58 4.54
CA LEU A 55 -1.73 6.25 3.99
C LEU A 55 -3.04 5.53 3.66
N THR A 56 -3.11 4.94 2.48
CA THR A 56 -4.19 4.03 2.09
C THR A 56 -3.63 2.68 1.66
N PRO A 57 -4.41 1.60 1.71
CA PRO A 57 -4.01 0.37 1.03
C PRO A 57 -3.91 0.58 -0.48
N GLU A 58 -3.41 -0.42 -1.21
CA GLU A 58 -3.22 -0.34 -2.66
C GLU A 58 -4.56 -0.04 -3.38
N ILE A 59 -4.55 0.93 -4.29
CA ILE A 59 -5.74 1.36 -5.03
C ILE A 59 -5.95 0.43 -6.24
N LEU A 60 -7.02 -0.36 -6.25
CA LEU A 60 -7.38 -1.17 -7.42
C LEU A 60 -8.25 -0.35 -8.39
N ILE A 61 -7.73 -0.11 -9.59
CA ILE A 61 -8.45 0.56 -10.68
C ILE A 61 -8.55 -0.34 -11.92
N THR A 62 -9.56 -0.12 -12.74
CA THR A 62 -9.74 -0.76 -14.05
C THR A 62 -10.16 0.24 -15.11
N GLY A 63 -9.69 0.03 -16.35
CA GLY A 63 -10.22 0.69 -17.54
C GLY A 63 -9.91 2.18 -17.60
N LYS A 64 -8.61 2.55 -17.62
CA LYS A 64 -8.19 3.91 -17.98
C LYS A 64 -8.42 4.09 -19.49
N ASP A 65 -9.56 4.69 -19.84
CA ASP A 65 -9.92 5.03 -21.23
C ASP A 65 -9.03 6.19 -21.73
N PRO A 66 -8.85 6.42 -23.05
CA PRO A 66 -8.23 7.64 -23.60
C PRO A 66 -8.77 8.97 -23.03
N SER A 67 -9.95 8.98 -22.42
CA SER A 67 -10.55 10.10 -21.66
C SER A 67 -10.06 10.23 -20.21
N GLU A 68 -9.09 9.42 -19.77
CA GLU A 68 -8.54 9.32 -18.41
C GLU A 68 -9.52 8.79 -17.33
N GLN A 69 -10.78 8.58 -17.69
CA GLN A 69 -11.78 7.98 -16.82
C GLN A 69 -11.36 6.57 -16.41
N PHE A 70 -11.61 6.22 -15.15
CA PHE A 70 -11.38 4.86 -14.64
C PHE A 70 -12.46 4.43 -13.65
N LYS A 71 -12.55 3.11 -13.47
CA LYS A 71 -13.36 2.48 -12.43
C LYS A 71 -12.49 2.10 -11.23
N PHE A 72 -12.85 2.59 -10.05
CA PHE A 72 -12.26 2.21 -8.77
C PHE A 72 -12.95 0.95 -8.21
N ASN A 73 -12.18 -0.09 -7.95
CA ASN A 73 -12.66 -1.39 -7.46
C ASN A 73 -12.38 -1.63 -5.98
N GLY A 74 -11.83 -0.65 -5.27
CA GLY A 74 -11.58 -0.72 -3.84
C GLY A 74 -10.10 -0.64 -3.50
N PHE A 75 -9.84 -0.53 -2.21
CA PHE A 75 -8.52 -0.63 -1.62
C PHE A 75 -8.23 -2.09 -1.28
N LEU A 76 -7.05 -2.58 -1.68
CA LEU A 76 -6.62 -3.97 -1.50
C LEU A 76 -5.56 -4.10 -0.41
N GLU A 77 -5.64 -5.21 0.30
CA GLU A 77 -4.63 -5.60 1.28
C GLU A 77 -3.71 -6.67 0.72
N SER A 78 -2.43 -6.56 1.07
CA SER A 78 -1.48 -7.65 0.97
C SER A 78 -1.78 -8.76 2.01
N ALA A 79 -1.09 -9.89 1.91
CA ALA A 79 -1.16 -10.93 2.92
C ALA A 79 -0.59 -10.44 4.27
N PHE A 80 0.47 -9.64 4.24
CA PHE A 80 1.12 -9.05 5.41
C PHE A 80 0.18 -8.11 6.18
N ASP A 81 -0.57 -7.26 5.47
CA ASP A 81 -1.49 -6.27 6.07
C ASP A 81 -2.54 -6.91 6.99
N ARG A 82 -2.97 -8.14 6.68
CA ARG A 82 -3.97 -8.89 7.45
C ARG A 82 -3.53 -9.24 8.87
N TYR A 83 -2.22 -9.22 9.11
CA TYR A 83 -1.61 -9.51 10.40
C TYR A 83 -1.17 -8.24 11.13
N LEU A 84 -1.32 -7.07 10.52
CA LEU A 84 -1.01 -5.81 11.18
C LEU A 84 -2.04 -5.47 12.25
N ILE A 85 -1.54 -4.99 13.39
CA ILE A 85 -2.35 -4.48 14.49
C ILE A 85 -1.81 -3.12 14.96
N HIS A 86 -2.72 -2.30 15.45
CA HIS A 86 -2.39 -1.18 16.32
C HIS A 86 -2.23 -1.71 17.75
N ILE A 87 -0.99 -1.78 18.22
CA ILE A 87 -0.60 -2.42 19.49
C ILE A 87 -1.38 -1.86 20.69
N PRO A 88 -1.51 -0.53 20.89
CA PRO A 88 -2.18 0.03 22.07
C PRO A 88 -3.63 -0.40 22.22
N THR A 89 -4.35 -0.61 21.12
CA THR A 89 -5.78 -0.98 21.15
C THR A 89 -6.04 -2.43 20.79
N GLY A 90 -5.04 -3.15 20.25
CA GLY A 90 -5.20 -4.48 19.67
C GLY A 90 -6.07 -4.50 18.40
N LYS A 91 -6.44 -3.34 17.85
CA LYS A 91 -7.26 -3.23 16.64
C LYS A 91 -6.46 -3.74 15.45
N LYS A 92 -7.04 -4.65 14.66
CA LYS A 92 -6.45 -5.06 13.38
C LYS A 92 -6.48 -3.91 12.40
N ILE A 93 -5.39 -3.68 11.68
CA ILE A 93 -5.31 -2.65 10.65
C ILE A 93 -6.29 -2.95 9.50
N SER A 94 -6.61 -4.21 9.23
CA SER A 94 -7.66 -4.55 8.26
C SER A 94 -9.05 -4.03 8.58
N ALA A 95 -9.34 -3.66 9.83
CA ALA A 95 -10.55 -2.94 10.15
C ALA A 95 -10.55 -1.53 9.50
N LEU A 96 -9.39 -0.86 9.46
CA LEU A 96 -9.22 0.43 8.77
C LEU A 96 -9.44 0.26 7.27
N THR A 97 -8.87 -0.77 6.64
CA THR A 97 -9.12 -1.05 5.21
C THR A 97 -10.61 -1.27 4.92
N GLY A 98 -11.30 -2.02 5.77
CA GLY A 98 -12.74 -2.22 5.66
C GLY A 98 -13.55 -0.92 5.77
N ASP A 99 -13.12 -0.01 6.65
CA ASP A 99 -13.76 1.30 6.82
C ASP A 99 -13.45 2.26 5.66
N ILE A 100 -12.21 2.29 5.17
CA ILE A 100 -11.80 3.08 4.00
C ILE A 100 -12.55 2.61 2.74
N ASN A 101 -12.75 1.30 2.56
CA ASN A 101 -13.53 0.77 1.42
C ASN A 101 -15.01 1.20 1.38
N LYS A 102 -15.55 1.76 2.47
CA LYS A 102 -16.90 2.34 2.45
C LYS A 102 -16.99 3.58 1.56
N PHE A 103 -15.86 4.21 1.22
CA PHE A 103 -15.76 5.33 0.28
C PHE A 103 -16.53 5.07 -1.03
N GLN A 104 -16.46 3.85 -1.59
CA GLN A 104 -17.16 3.49 -2.83
C GLN A 104 -18.68 3.70 -2.75
N LYS A 105 -19.27 3.51 -1.57
CA LYS A 105 -20.71 3.68 -1.35
C LYS A 105 -21.11 5.15 -1.29
N GLU A 106 -20.18 6.03 -0.92
CA GLU A 106 -20.44 7.45 -0.71
C GLU A 106 -20.33 8.26 -2.01
N VAL A 107 -19.35 7.93 -2.86
CA VAL A 107 -19.04 8.74 -4.05
C VAL A 107 -19.21 7.99 -5.38
N GLY A 108 -19.56 6.71 -5.33
CA GLY A 108 -19.60 5.83 -6.50
C GLY A 108 -18.25 5.21 -6.83
N ILE A 109 -18.17 4.62 -8.02
CA ILE A 109 -17.03 3.79 -8.46
C ILE A 109 -16.39 4.27 -9.76
N ILE A 110 -16.94 5.29 -10.42
CA ILE A 110 -16.38 5.85 -11.67
C ILE A 110 -15.86 7.26 -11.38
N PHE A 111 -14.64 7.53 -11.81
CA PHE A 111 -13.94 8.79 -11.61
C PHE A 111 -13.44 9.34 -12.94
N GLU A 112 -13.54 10.65 -13.13
CA GLU A 112 -13.18 11.30 -14.40
C GLU A 112 -11.68 11.24 -14.68
N ASN A 113 -10.87 11.36 -13.64
CA ASN A 113 -9.41 11.31 -13.68
C ASN A 113 -8.86 11.20 -12.24
N ASP A 114 -7.54 11.16 -12.12
CA ASP A 114 -6.84 11.01 -10.84
C ASP A 114 -7.13 12.21 -9.88
N ILE A 115 -7.31 13.43 -10.43
CA ILE A 115 -7.61 14.64 -9.64
C ILE A 115 -9.02 14.56 -9.03
N ASP A 116 -10.01 14.12 -9.79
CA ASP A 116 -11.39 13.93 -9.30
C ASP A 116 -11.43 12.90 -8.17
N PHE A 117 -10.74 11.77 -8.34
CA PHE A 117 -10.61 10.75 -7.30
C PHE A 117 -9.99 11.30 -6.02
N VAL A 118 -8.82 11.93 -6.12
CA VAL A 118 -8.11 12.48 -4.95
C VAL A 118 -8.94 13.56 -4.26
N THR A 119 -9.61 14.42 -5.03
CA THR A 119 -10.47 15.47 -4.48
C THR A 119 -11.66 14.89 -3.72
N LYS A 120 -12.36 13.92 -4.30
CA LYS A 120 -13.48 13.23 -3.65
C LYS A 120 -13.02 12.45 -2.43
N PHE A 121 -11.88 11.77 -2.50
CA PHE A 121 -11.34 11.01 -1.37
C PHE A 121 -10.95 11.93 -0.21
N ARG A 122 -10.22 13.01 -0.47
CA ARG A 122 -9.84 14.01 0.57
C ARG A 122 -11.04 14.63 1.27
N ASN A 123 -12.14 14.83 0.56
CA ASN A 123 -13.38 15.38 1.13
C ASN A 123 -14.24 14.33 1.84
N SER A 124 -13.89 13.05 1.75
CA SER A 124 -14.64 11.96 2.38
C SER A 124 -14.27 11.80 3.88
N PRO A 125 -15.16 11.24 4.71
CA PRO A 125 -14.83 10.83 6.06
C PRO A 125 -13.68 9.82 6.14
N GLN A 126 -13.49 9.01 5.09
CA GLN A 126 -12.45 7.97 5.03
C GLN A 126 -11.04 8.55 4.98
N TYR A 127 -10.86 9.79 4.52
CA TYR A 127 -9.55 10.44 4.52
C TYR A 127 -8.96 10.55 5.93
N LYS A 128 -9.80 10.78 6.95
CA LYS A 128 -9.34 10.83 8.36
C LYS A 128 -8.79 9.50 8.85
N ILE A 129 -9.26 8.38 8.29
CA ILE A 129 -8.77 7.04 8.61
C ILE A 129 -7.38 6.84 7.97
N ALA A 130 -7.17 7.39 6.78
CA ALA A 130 -5.87 7.39 6.12
C ALA A 130 -4.85 8.27 6.86
N GLU A 131 -5.27 9.42 7.37
CA GLU A 131 -4.47 10.26 8.29
C GLU A 131 -4.17 9.53 9.61
N GLU A 132 -5.13 8.79 10.16
CA GLU A 132 -4.92 7.96 11.36
C GLU A 132 -3.84 6.90 11.10
N MET A 133 -3.91 6.18 9.97
CA MET A 133 -2.88 5.19 9.64
C MET A 133 -1.50 5.84 9.42
N MET A 134 -1.43 7.02 8.80
CA MET A 134 -0.18 7.79 8.71
C MET A 134 0.39 8.13 10.10
N SER A 135 -0.47 8.46 11.06
CA SER A 135 -0.01 8.71 12.43
C SER A 135 0.58 7.45 13.07
N TYR A 136 0.02 6.27 12.78
CA TYR A 136 0.56 5.01 13.29
C TYR A 136 1.92 4.68 12.70
N SER A 137 2.13 4.96 11.41
CA SER A 137 3.40 4.67 10.71
C SER A 137 4.55 5.60 11.07
N ILE A 138 4.31 6.64 11.86
CA ILE A 138 5.36 7.56 12.34
C ILE A 138 5.43 7.63 13.87
N THR A 139 4.64 6.82 14.57
CA THR A 139 4.64 6.77 16.03
C THR A 139 5.35 5.51 16.49
N PRO A 140 6.49 5.62 17.20
CA PRO A 140 7.25 4.48 17.64
C PRO A 140 6.42 3.48 18.46
N ASN A 141 6.59 2.19 18.16
CA ASN A 141 6.03 1.07 18.93
C ASN A 141 4.50 0.96 18.94
N VAL A 142 3.78 1.60 18.00
CA VAL A 142 2.32 1.48 17.94
C VAL A 142 1.83 0.49 16.88
N LEU A 143 2.67 0.16 15.91
CA LEU A 143 2.35 -0.79 14.85
C LEU A 143 3.08 -2.12 15.07
N GLY A 144 2.36 -3.23 14.92
CA GLY A 144 2.91 -4.56 15.13
C GLY A 144 2.38 -5.58 14.13
N PHE A 145 3.19 -6.58 13.84
CA PHE A 145 2.78 -7.79 13.14
C PHE A 145 2.39 -8.86 14.16
N LEU A 146 1.14 -9.30 14.14
CA LEU A 146 0.61 -10.34 15.02
C LEU A 146 0.62 -11.70 14.30
N PRO A 147 1.53 -12.62 14.64
CA PRO A 147 1.64 -13.89 13.92
C PRO A 147 0.37 -14.74 13.98
N ARG A 148 0.21 -15.61 12.99
CA ARG A 148 -0.92 -16.54 12.97
C ARG A 148 -0.89 -17.44 14.22
N GLY A 149 -2.02 -17.52 14.92
CA GLY A 149 -2.19 -18.35 16.12
C GLY A 149 -2.05 -17.59 17.43
N THR A 150 -1.65 -16.32 17.40
CA THR A 150 -1.68 -15.43 18.56
C THR A 150 -2.90 -14.52 18.52
N THR A 151 -3.31 -14.00 19.68
CA THR A 151 -4.47 -13.10 19.79
C THR A 151 -4.21 -11.89 20.68
N LYS A 152 -3.08 -11.85 21.40
CA LYS A 152 -2.76 -10.76 22.31
C LYS A 152 -1.78 -9.79 21.66
N ALA A 153 -2.01 -8.50 21.84
CA ALA A 153 -1.13 -7.46 21.31
C ALA A 153 0.31 -7.57 21.83
N ILE A 154 0.51 -8.04 23.07
CA ILE A 154 1.87 -8.26 23.64
C ILE A 154 2.68 -9.34 22.90
N GLU A 155 2.04 -10.17 22.09
CA GLU A 155 2.67 -11.23 21.31
C GLU A 155 3.04 -10.75 19.89
N SER A 156 2.81 -9.48 19.55
CA SER A 156 3.17 -8.93 18.24
C SER A 156 4.66 -8.66 18.13
N VAL A 157 5.21 -8.88 16.95
CA VAL A 157 6.51 -8.33 16.55
C VAL A 157 6.30 -6.84 16.28
N VAL A 158 6.94 -5.99 17.09
CA VAL A 158 6.89 -4.54 16.92
C VAL A 158 7.57 -4.17 15.60
N LEU A 159 6.90 -3.36 14.79
CA LEU A 159 7.48 -2.84 13.55
C LEU A 159 8.21 -1.53 13.84
N GLU A 160 9.38 -1.38 13.24
CA GLU A 160 10.09 -0.10 13.24
C GLU A 160 9.33 0.88 12.33
N THR A 161 9.07 2.08 12.86
CA THR A 161 8.31 3.17 12.25
C THR A 161 9.05 4.48 12.47
#